data_AF-A0A382KS22-F1
#
_entry.id   AF-A0A382KS22-F1
#
_cell.length_a   1.000
_cell.length_b   1.000
_cell.length_c   1.000
_cell.angle_alpha   90.00
_cell.angle_beta   90.00
_cell.angle_gamma   90.00
#
_symmetry.space_group_name_H-M   'P 1'
#
loop_
_entity.id
_entity.type
_entity.pdbx_description
1 polymer ?
#
loop_
_entity_poly.entity_id
_entity_poly.type
_entity_poly.pdbx_seq_one_letter_code
_entity_poly.pdbx_strand_id
1 'polypeptide(L)' 'VDNLLGDPTKAKEKLGWETKISFEEMVREMMENDLSLAKRDSLIKEHGFRAHDYNE' A
#
# COMPACT_ATOMS: atom_id res chain seq x y z
N VAL A 1 -10.35 6.69 22.23
CA VAL A 1 -10.60 7.25 20.87
C VAL A 1 -11.33 6.14 20.17
N ASP A 2 -12.61 6.35 19.89
CA ASP A 2 -13.50 5.21 19.72
C ASP A 2 -13.95 5.05 18.26
N ASN A 3 -13.73 6.08 17.40
CA ASN A 3 -13.89 6.02 15.94
C ASN A 3 -13.04 7.10 15.23
N LEU A 4 -12.43 6.76 14.08
CA LEU A 4 -11.66 7.67 13.22
C LEU A 4 -12.37 7.81 11.86
N LEU A 5 -13.20 8.85 11.72
CA LEU A 5 -13.87 9.18 10.46
C LEU A 5 -13.67 10.68 10.17
N GLY A 6 -12.95 10.98 9.09
CA GLY A 6 -12.66 12.36 8.69
C GLY A 6 -13.71 12.94 7.73
N ASP A 7 -14.04 14.21 7.89
CA ASP A 7 -14.81 15.00 6.93
C ASP A 7 -13.88 15.84 6.04
N PRO A 8 -13.74 15.53 4.73
CA PRO A 8 -12.84 16.26 3.83
C PRO A 8 -13.48 17.48 3.15
N THR A 9 -14.69 17.92 3.56
CA THR A 9 -15.44 19.00 2.88
C THR A 9 -14.61 20.27 2.68
N LYS A 10 -13.85 20.70 3.70
CA LYS A 10 -12.97 21.88 3.60
C LYS A 10 -11.91 21.77 2.50
N ALA A 11 -11.33 20.57 2.30
CA ALA A 11 -10.32 20.34 1.27
C ALA A 11 -10.96 20.33 -0.13
N LYS A 12 -12.15 19.73 -0.27
CA LYS A 12 -12.94 19.77 -1.51
C LYS A 12 -13.23 21.21 -1.93
N GLU A 13 -13.77 22.02 -1.03
CA GLU A 13 -14.18 23.40 -1.33
C GLU A 13 -13.01 24.32 -1.64
N LYS A 14 -11.92 24.24 -0.87
CA LYS A 14 -10.82 25.20 -0.98
C LYS A 14 -9.74 24.79 -1.97
N LEU A 15 -9.56 23.50 -2.18
CA LEU A 15 -8.45 22.95 -2.95
C LEU A 15 -8.92 22.15 -4.18
N GLY A 16 -10.24 21.96 -4.36
CA GLY A 16 -10.75 21.04 -5.37
C GLY A 16 -10.29 19.60 -5.13
N TRP A 17 -9.95 19.26 -3.88
CA TRP A 17 -9.37 17.96 -3.56
C TRP A 17 -10.41 16.86 -3.68
N GLU A 18 -10.07 15.76 -4.34
CA GLU A 18 -10.90 14.56 -4.46
C GLU A 18 -10.04 13.30 -4.43
N THR A 19 -10.58 12.21 -3.90
CA THR A 19 -9.94 10.89 -3.91
C THR A 19 -9.84 10.37 -5.33
N LYS A 20 -8.64 10.00 -5.77
CA LYS A 20 -8.41 9.48 -7.13
C LYS A 20 -8.63 7.97 -7.25
N ILE A 21 -8.59 7.26 -6.13
CA ILE A 21 -8.73 5.80 -6.05
C ILE A 21 -9.66 5.44 -4.89
N SER A 22 -10.33 4.29 -5.00
CA SER A 22 -11.13 3.71 -3.94
C SER A 22 -10.26 3.03 -2.88
N PHE A 23 -10.88 2.64 -1.76
CA PHE A 23 -10.21 1.87 -0.72
C PHE A 23 -9.75 0.50 -1.24
N GLU A 24 -10.59 -0.17 -2.02
CA GLU A 24 -10.29 -1.48 -2.62
C GLU A 24 -9.14 -1.39 -3.63
N GLU A 25 -9.07 -0.32 -4.42
CA GLU A 25 -7.96 -0.08 -5.35
C GLU A 25 -6.65 0.16 -4.59
N MET A 26 -6.68 0.96 -3.54
CA MET A 26 -5.53 1.19 -2.66
C MET A 26 -5.03 -0.12 -2.05
N VAL A 27 -5.93 -0.95 -1.50
CA VAL A 27 -5.56 -2.26 -0.93
C VAL A 27 -4.97 -3.18 -2.00
N ARG A 28 -5.57 -3.20 -3.20
CA ARG A 28 -5.04 -4.00 -4.32
C ARG A 28 -3.61 -3.59 -4.69
N GLU A 29 -3.35 -2.28 -4.84
CA GLU A 29 -2.03 -1.75 -5.18
C GLU A 29 -0.98 -2.14 -4.13
N MET A 30 -1.33 -2.03 -2.84
CA MET A 30 -0.45 -2.45 -1.73
C MET A 30 -0.12 -3.94 -1.81
N MET A 31 -1.15 -4.79 -1.96
CA MET A 31 -0.97 -6.25 -2.02
C MET A 31 -0.15 -6.69 -3.24
N GLU A 32 -0.36 -6.06 -4.40
CA GLU A 32 0.40 -6.34 -5.61
C GLU A 32 1.88 -6.00 -5.44
N ASN A 33 2.18 -4.88 -4.79
CA ASN A 33 3.54 -4.49 -4.45
C ASN A 33 4.21 -5.50 -3.52
N ASP A 34 3.55 -5.88 -2.42
CA ASP A 34 4.11 -6.85 -1.47
C ASP A 34 4.33 -8.22 -2.10
N LEU A 35 3.41 -8.67 -2.95
CA LEU A 35 3.58 -9.93 -3.69
C LEU A 35 4.77 -9.86 -4.66
N SER A 36 4.98 -8.71 -5.30
CA SER A 36 6.14 -8.49 -6.19
C SER A 36 7.46 -8.58 -5.43
N LEU A 37 7.54 -7.92 -4.25
CA LEU A 37 8.70 -7.99 -3.38
C LEU A 37 8.96 -9.43 -2.90
N ALA A 38 7.91 -10.13 -2.44
CA ALA A 38 8.02 -11.52 -2.01
C ALA A 38 8.50 -12.46 -3.13
N LYS A 39 8.00 -12.28 -4.37
CA LYS A 39 8.45 -13.05 -5.54
C LYS A 39 9.92 -12.80 -5.85
N ARG A 40 10.38 -11.55 -5.81
CA ARG A 40 11.79 -11.19 -6.03
C ARG A 40 12.68 -11.87 -4.99
N ASP A 41 12.30 -11.79 -3.72
CA ASP A 41 13.10 -12.35 -2.64
C ASP A 41 13.12 -13.88 -2.69
N SER A 42 12.00 -14.51 -3.04
CA SER A 42 11.91 -15.95 -3.31
C SER A 42 12.85 -16.39 -4.43
N LEU A 43 12.87 -15.66 -5.56
CA LEU A 43 13.74 -15.95 -6.70
C LEU A 43 15.22 -15.89 -6.32
N ILE A 44 15.62 -14.86 -5.58
CA ILE A 44 17.01 -14.67 -5.14
C ILE A 44 17.44 -15.79 -4.19
N LYS A 45 16.57 -16.19 -3.25
CA LYS A 45 16.80 -17.34 -2.35
C LYS A 45 16.95 -18.66 -3.13
N GLU A 46 16.10 -18.90 -4.12
CA GLU A 46 16.17 -20.09 -4.98
C GLU A 46 17.53 -20.22 -5.68
N HIS A 47 18.14 -19.10 -6.06
CA HIS A 47 19.45 -19.06 -6.72
C HIS A 47 20.63 -19.00 -5.73
N GLY A 48 20.41 -19.24 -4.44
CA GLY A 48 21.45 -19.33 -3.42
C GLY A 48 21.98 -18.00 -2.90
N PHE A 49 21.34 -16.88 -3.26
CA PHE A 49 21.66 -15.56 -2.75
C PHE A 49 20.84 -15.25 -1.49
N ARG A 50 21.41 -14.45 -0.59
CA ARG A 50 20.72 -14.03 0.63
C ARG A 50 19.74 -12.90 0.32
N ALA A 51 18.44 -13.16 0.46
CA ALA A 51 17.46 -12.09 0.59
C ALA A 51 17.45 -11.57 2.03
N HIS A 52 17.27 -10.26 2.20
CA HIS A 52 17.11 -9.65 3.51
C HIS A 52 15.65 -9.78 3.92
N ASP A 53 15.36 -10.75 4.80
CA ASP A 53 14.04 -10.88 5.43
C ASP A 53 13.88 -9.74 6.44
N TYR A 54 13.33 -8.62 5.99
CA TYR A 54 12.78 -7.61 6.89
C TYR A 54 11.49 -8.21 7.46
N ASN A 55 11.55 -8.70 8.70
CA ASN A 55 10.34 -9.07 9.44
C ASN A 55 9.62 -7.76 9.78
N GLU A 56 8.75 -7.29 8.90
CA GLU A 56 7.77 -6.25 9.21
C GLU A 56 6.73 -6.75 10.21
#